data_AF-A0A820J3A6-F1
#
_entry.id   AF-A0A820J3A6-F1
#
_cell.length_a   1.000
_cell.length_b   1.000
_cell.length_c   1.000
_cell.angle_alpha   90.00
_cell.angle_beta   90.00
_cell.angle_gamma   90.00
#
_symmetry.space_group_name_H-M   'P 1'
#
loop_
_entity.id
_entity.type
_entity.pdbx_description
1 polymer ?
#
loop_
_entity_poly.entity_id
_entity_poly.type
_entity_poly.pdbx_seq_one_letter_code
_entity_poly.pdbx_strand_id
1 'polypeptide(L)'
;MILTRPYHLVVRFANITNKYLLYRCSSSTDRCETISAALKQFYLKVHPDLFSQYPKEKDVNEKSLQLVSAYLSGLQRKEYMASISVTFFTKSSSKSSPPAQISLISHRITLNSNVLLASVNSILTALNLP
;
A
#
# COMPACT_ATOMS: atom_id res chain seq x y z
N MET A 1 -9.10 37.54 -20.61
CA MET A 1 -7.83 36.82 -20.31
C MET A 1 -8.11 35.79 -19.23
N ILE A 2 -8.43 34.55 -19.63
CA ILE A 2 -8.71 33.46 -18.69
C ILE A 2 -7.41 32.69 -18.49
N LEU A 3 -6.76 32.93 -17.34
CA LEU A 3 -5.59 32.15 -16.93
C LEU A 3 -6.05 30.77 -16.46
N THR A 4 -5.55 29.76 -17.15
CA THR A 4 -5.65 28.34 -16.87
C THR A 4 -5.15 28.04 -15.45
N ARG A 5 -6.03 27.51 -14.59
CA ARG A 5 -5.65 27.04 -13.25
C ARG A 5 -5.04 25.63 -13.37
N PRO A 6 -3.83 25.37 -12.84
CA PRO A 6 -3.23 24.05 -12.87
C PRO A 6 -3.96 23.13 -11.86
N TYR A 7 -4.20 21.91 -12.31
CA TYR A 7 -4.87 20.82 -11.63
C TYR A 7 -4.31 20.57 -10.22
N HIS A 8 -5.03 21.02 -9.20
CA HIS A 8 -4.75 20.66 -7.81
C HIS A 8 -5.41 19.29 -7.53
N LEU A 9 -4.61 18.22 -7.61
CA LEU A 9 -5.02 16.89 -7.15
C LEU A 9 -5.03 16.88 -5.62
N VAL A 10 -6.22 16.76 -5.02
CA VAL A 10 -6.38 16.65 -3.57
C VAL A 10 -6.48 15.17 -3.20
N VAL A 11 -5.48 14.66 -2.47
CA VAL A 11 -5.60 13.40 -1.72
C VAL A 11 -6.59 13.69 -0.59
N ARG A 12 -7.86 13.35 -0.79
CA ARG A 12 -8.85 13.41 0.29
C ARG A 12 -8.75 12.11 1.08
N PHE A 13 -8.29 12.24 2.33
CA PHE A 13 -8.54 11.26 3.36
C PHE A 13 -10.06 11.07 3.46
N ALA A 14 -10.56 9.91 3.04
CA ALA A 14 -11.95 9.55 3.33
C ALA A 14 -12.04 9.38 4.84
N ASN A 15 -12.64 10.37 5.50
CA ASN A 15 -12.92 10.32 6.91
C ASN A 15 -14.04 9.30 7.14
N ILE A 16 -13.88 8.50 8.20
CA ILE A 16 -14.71 7.37 8.65
C ILE A 16 -14.17 5.99 8.19
N THR A 17 -13.47 5.35 9.13
CA THR A 17 -13.03 3.95 9.25
C THR A 17 -12.05 3.33 8.23
N ASN A 18 -11.71 3.96 7.11
CA ASN A 18 -10.70 3.45 6.17
C ASN A 18 -9.54 4.44 5.97
N LYS A 19 -8.54 4.34 6.86
CA LYS A 19 -7.37 5.24 6.91
C LYS A 19 -6.40 5.07 5.72
N TYR A 20 -6.66 4.17 4.78
CA TYR A 20 -5.74 3.82 3.70
C TYR A 20 -6.40 3.76 2.31
N LEU A 21 -6.23 4.89 1.60
CA LEU A 21 -6.04 5.03 0.14
C LEU A 21 -7.12 4.48 -0.81
N LEU A 22 -8.05 5.37 -1.18
CA LEU A 22 -8.63 5.35 -2.52
C LEU A 22 -7.62 6.01 -3.47
N TYR A 23 -6.82 5.20 -4.17
CA TYR A 23 -6.04 5.69 -5.30
C TYR A 23 -7.02 6.10 -6.41
N ARG A 24 -7.31 7.41 -6.50
CA ARG A 24 -8.26 7.97 -7.47
C ARG A 24 -7.48 8.46 -8.68
N CYS A 25 -7.55 7.68 -9.75
CA CYS A 25 -7.05 8.10 -11.04
C CYS A 25 -8.06 9.00 -11.75
N SER A 26 -7.59 10.08 -12.37
CA SER A 26 -8.45 11.06 -13.05
C SER A 26 -8.90 10.64 -14.44
N SER A 27 -8.33 9.55 -15.00
CA SER A 27 -8.69 8.98 -16.30
C SER A 27 -9.10 7.51 -16.16
N SER A 28 -10.18 7.14 -16.87
CA SER A 28 -10.75 5.79 -16.92
C SER A 28 -9.91 4.86 -17.82
N THR A 29 -8.63 4.71 -17.49
CA THR A 29 -7.68 3.88 -18.25
C THR A 29 -7.44 2.58 -17.48
N ASP A 30 -7.45 1.42 -18.15
CA ASP A 30 -7.36 0.07 -17.53
C ASP A 30 -6.19 -0.08 -16.54
N ARG A 31 -5.08 0.62 -16.81
CA ARG A 31 -3.86 0.62 -15.98
C ARG A 31 -4.11 1.17 -14.57
N CYS A 32 -4.98 2.17 -14.44
CA CYS A 32 -5.23 2.80 -13.16
C CYS A 32 -6.17 1.98 -12.29
N GLU A 33 -7.15 1.32 -12.90
CA GLU A 33 -8.02 0.37 -12.22
C GLU A 33 -7.22 -0.81 -11.66
N THR A 34 -6.28 -1.33 -12.45
CA THR A 34 -5.34 -2.39 -12.02
C THR A 34 -4.53 -1.97 -10.80
N ILE A 35 -3.97 -0.75 -10.80
CA ILE A 35 -3.20 -0.21 -9.66
C ILE A 35 -4.09 -0.05 -8.41
N SER A 36 -5.30 0.47 -8.56
CA SER A 36 -6.22 0.67 -7.43
C SER A 36 -6.66 -0.67 -6.83
N ALA A 37 -6.96 -1.67 -7.65
CA ALA A 37 -7.31 -3.01 -7.20
C ALA A 37 -6.15 -3.69 -6.46
N ALA A 38 -4.95 -3.63 -7.03
CA ALA A 38 -3.71 -4.11 -6.42
C ALA A 38 -3.45 -3.47 -5.04
N LEU A 39 -3.47 -2.14 -4.97
CA LEU A 39 -3.25 -1.42 -3.72
C LEU A 39 -4.31 -1.78 -2.67
N LYS A 40 -5.58 -1.93 -3.07
CA LYS A 40 -6.64 -2.38 -2.17
C LYS A 40 -6.34 -3.76 -1.58
N GLN A 41 -5.92 -4.72 -2.39
CA GLN A 41 -5.54 -6.05 -1.90
C GLN A 41 -4.34 -5.99 -0.94
N PHE A 42 -3.36 -5.15 -1.26
CA PHE A 42 -2.23 -4.88 -0.38
C PHE A 42 -2.70 -4.37 0.99
N TYR A 43 -3.49 -3.30 1.05
CA TYR A 43 -4.00 -2.74 2.31
C TYR A 43 -4.79 -3.78 3.11
N LEU A 44 -5.65 -4.56 2.46
CA LEU A 44 -6.42 -5.61 3.12
C LEU A 44 -5.56 -6.73 3.71
N LYS A 45 -4.34 -6.97 3.23
CA LYS A 45 -3.44 -7.96 3.83
C LYS A 45 -2.61 -7.42 4.99
N VAL A 46 -2.18 -6.16 4.92
CA VAL A 46 -1.21 -5.58 5.86
C VAL A 46 -1.83 -4.62 6.88
N HIS A 47 -3.14 -4.39 6.83
CA HIS A 47 -3.80 -3.40 7.68
C HIS A 47 -3.53 -3.62 9.17
N PRO A 48 -3.11 -2.60 9.93
CA PRO A 48 -2.81 -2.71 11.36
C PRO A 48 -3.96 -3.32 12.20
N ASP A 49 -5.22 -3.06 11.85
CA ASP A 49 -6.38 -3.60 12.59
C ASP A 49 -6.47 -5.13 12.57
N LEU A 50 -5.88 -5.78 11.55
CA LEU A 50 -5.80 -7.24 11.50
C LEU A 50 -4.84 -7.79 12.55
N PHE A 51 -3.96 -6.96 13.10
CA PHE A 51 -2.92 -7.31 14.06
C PHE A 51 -3.24 -6.83 15.47
N SER A 52 -4.52 -6.71 15.83
CA SER A 52 -4.95 -6.32 17.18
C SER A 52 -4.36 -7.20 18.30
N GLN A 53 -4.16 -8.49 18.03
CA GLN A 53 -3.52 -9.45 18.95
C GLN A 53 -1.98 -9.42 18.93
N TYR A 54 -1.38 -8.62 18.04
CA TYR A 54 0.05 -8.60 17.72
C TYR A 54 0.56 -7.15 17.70
N PRO A 55 0.72 -6.50 18.88
CA PRO A 55 0.97 -5.07 18.97
C PRO A 55 2.31 -4.63 18.36
N LYS A 56 3.34 -5.50 18.38
CA LYS A 56 4.66 -5.19 17.80
C LYS A 56 4.57 -5.15 16.28
N GLU A 57 3.92 -6.15 15.68
CA GLU A 57 3.72 -6.29 14.24
C GLU A 57 2.76 -5.22 13.71
N LYS A 58 1.75 -4.86 14.52
CA LYS A 58 0.86 -3.73 14.25
C LYS A 58 1.64 -2.42 14.09
N ASP A 59 2.53 -2.10 15.03
CA ASP A 59 3.36 -0.89 14.99
C ASP A 59 4.31 -0.87 13.78
N VAL A 60 4.94 -2.01 13.48
CA VAL A 60 5.79 -2.14 12.27
C VAL A 60 4.97 -1.94 11.00
N ASN A 61 3.80 -2.58 10.90
CA ASN A 61 2.93 -2.41 9.73
C ASN A 61 2.46 -0.96 9.61
N GLU A 62 2.06 -0.28 10.68
CA GLU A 62 1.65 1.12 10.64
C GLU A 62 2.77 2.03 10.14
N LYS A 63 3.99 1.91 10.69
CA LYS A 63 5.16 2.69 10.26
C LYS A 63 5.52 2.42 8.80
N SER A 64 5.60 1.15 8.40
CA SER A 64 5.88 0.76 7.02
C SER A 64 4.82 1.27 6.04
N LEU A 65 3.54 1.24 6.43
CA LEU A 65 2.43 1.70 5.61
C LEU A 65 2.46 3.23 5.42
N GLN A 66 2.84 3.97 6.46
CA GLN A 66 3.06 5.42 6.36
C GLN A 66 4.19 5.75 5.38
N LEU A 67 5.33 5.05 5.46
CA LEU A 67 6.46 5.27 4.55
C LEU A 67 6.10 4.96 3.09
N VAL A 68 5.45 3.83 2.83
CA VAL A 68 4.99 3.46 1.48
C VAL A 68 3.96 4.48 0.96
N SER A 69 3.00 4.89 1.79
CA SER A 69 2.00 5.90 1.41
C SER A 69 2.65 7.23 1.03
N ALA A 70 3.63 7.69 1.82
CA ALA A 70 4.39 8.91 1.51
C ALA A 70 5.17 8.77 0.20
N TYR A 71 5.86 7.64 0.00
CA TYR A 71 6.61 7.33 -1.22
C TYR A 71 5.71 7.34 -2.46
N LEU A 72 4.60 6.60 -2.44
CA LEU A 72 3.64 6.55 -3.56
C LEU A 72 3.01 7.93 -3.83
N SER A 73 2.72 8.70 -2.78
CA SER A 73 2.21 10.06 -2.92
C SER A 73 3.23 11.00 -3.58
N GLY A 74 4.52 10.84 -3.27
CA GLY A 74 5.61 11.57 -3.92
C GLY A 74 5.76 11.19 -5.39
N LEU A 75 5.75 9.89 -5.71
CA LEU A 75 5.76 9.42 -7.10
C LEU A 75 4.58 9.97 -7.91
N GLN A 76 3.40 10.06 -7.29
CA GLN A 76 2.21 10.63 -7.94
C GLN A 76 2.38 12.13 -8.24
N ARG A 77 3.07 12.87 -7.37
CA ARG A 77 3.46 14.27 -7.62
C ARG A 77 4.61 14.42 -8.61
N LYS A 78 5.11 13.30 -9.17
CA LYS A 78 6.29 13.23 -10.05
C LYS A 78 7.56 13.73 -9.36
N GLU A 79 7.63 13.58 -8.04
CA GLU A 79 8.81 13.89 -7.24
C GLU A 79 9.79 12.71 -7.29
N TYR A 80 11.08 13.02 -7.25
CA TYR A 80 12.13 12.00 -7.12
C TYR A 80 12.14 11.46 -5.70
N MET A 81 11.91 10.16 -5.55
CA MET A 81 11.91 9.47 -4.26
C MET A 81 13.20 8.67 -4.09
N ALA A 82 13.84 8.85 -2.92
CA ALA A 82 14.96 8.03 -2.52
C ALA A 82 14.51 6.59 -2.22
N SER A 83 15.39 5.61 -2.39
CA SER A 83 15.06 4.22 -2.12
C SER A 83 14.74 4.00 -0.64
N ILE A 84 13.64 3.29 -0.37
CA ILE A 84 13.22 2.92 0.98
C ILE A 84 13.12 1.41 1.12
N SER A 85 13.44 0.89 2.31
CA SER A 85 13.24 -0.52 2.69
C SER A 85 12.27 -0.58 3.85
N VAL A 86 11.19 -1.33 3.68
CA VAL A 86 10.09 -1.46 4.65
C VAL A 86 9.80 -2.94 4.91
N THR A 87 9.24 -3.23 6.08
CA THR A 87 8.87 -4.59 6.48
C THR A 87 7.38 -4.67 6.76
N PHE A 88 6.70 -5.67 6.22
CA PHE A 88 5.30 -5.94 6.49
C PHE A 88 5.10 -7.33 7.05
N PHE A 89 4.19 -7.46 8.00
CA PHE A 89 3.68 -8.72 8.49
C PHE A 89 2.36 -9.05 7.82
N THR A 90 2.18 -10.32 7.49
CA THR A 90 0.92 -10.89 6.97
C THR A 90 0.55 -12.14 7.75
N LYS A 91 -0.74 -12.44 7.84
CA LYS A 91 -1.24 -13.68 8.44
C LYS A 91 -1.27 -14.78 7.39
N SER A 92 -0.68 -15.92 7.72
CA SER A 92 -0.83 -17.17 6.97
C SER A 92 -1.62 -18.16 7.82
N SER A 93 -2.68 -18.71 7.24
CA SER A 93 -3.45 -19.80 7.87
C SER A 93 -2.93 -21.11 7.31
N SER A 94 -2.20 -21.88 8.12
CA SER A 94 -1.87 -23.24 7.74
C SER A 94 -3.12 -24.10 7.87
N LYS A 95 -3.62 -24.63 6.75
CA LYS A 95 -4.77 -25.55 6.72
C LYS A 95 -4.41 -26.97 7.18
N SER A 96 -3.18 -27.22 7.63
CA SER A 96 -2.64 -28.56 7.81
C SER A 96 -3.05 -29.27 9.11
N SER A 97 -3.69 -28.61 10.08
CA SER A 97 -4.14 -29.25 11.32
C SER A 97 -5.12 -28.38 12.12
N PRO A 98 -6.22 -28.92 12.67
CA PRO A 98 -6.99 -28.25 13.71
C PRO A 98 -6.22 -28.26 15.05
N PRO A 99 -6.22 -27.16 15.83
CA PRO A 99 -6.78 -25.83 15.54
C PRO A 99 -5.92 -25.06 14.53
N ALA A 100 -6.56 -24.29 13.65
CA ALA A 100 -5.88 -23.46 12.64
C ALA A 100 -4.93 -22.45 13.30
N GLN A 101 -3.64 -22.77 13.35
CA GLN A 101 -2.62 -21.89 13.91
C GLN A 101 -2.33 -20.76 12.92
N ILE A 102 -2.70 -19.54 13.29
CA ILE A 102 -2.36 -18.34 12.54
C ILE A 102 -0.87 -18.09 12.71
N SER A 103 -0.11 -18.21 11.61
CA SER A 103 1.32 -17.88 11.58
C SER A 103 1.52 -16.49 10.99
N LEU A 104 2.45 -15.72 11.53
CA LEU A 104 2.83 -14.42 11.00
C LEU A 104 4.05 -14.58 10.08
N ILE A 105 3.96 -14.03 8.87
CA ILE A 105 5.07 -14.02 7.91
C ILE A 105 5.50 -12.57 7.70
N SER A 106 6.80 -12.32 7.88
CA SER A 106 7.45 -11.05 7.58
C SER A 106 7.91 -10.98 6.12
N HIS A 107 7.62 -9.88 5.45
CA HIS A 107 8.00 -9.59 4.07
C HIS A 107 8.79 -8.29 4.05
N ARG A 108 10.02 -8.34 3.55
CA ARG A 108 10.84 -7.14 3.35
C ARG A 108 10.69 -6.67 1.92
N ILE A 109 10.33 -5.41 1.75
CA ILE A 109 10.10 -4.78 0.45
C ILE A 109 11.07 -3.62 0.30
N THR A 110 11.75 -3.55 -0.83
CA THR A 110 12.61 -2.41 -1.17
C THR A 110 12.03 -1.70 -2.38
N LEU A 111 11.69 -0.43 -2.21
CA LEU A 111 11.21 0.44 -3.27
C LEU A 111 12.38 1.32 -3.73
N ASN A 112 12.76 1.20 -4.99
CA ASN A 112 13.88 1.95 -5.59
C ASN A 112 13.53 2.58 -6.94
N SER A 113 12.27 2.41 -7.39
CA SER A 113 11.82 2.87 -8.69
C SER A 113 11.04 4.17 -8.58
N ASN A 114 11.37 5.14 -9.43
CA ASN A 114 10.59 6.38 -9.56
C ASN A 114 9.36 6.22 -10.46
N VAL A 115 9.08 5.00 -10.91
CA VAL A 115 7.87 4.67 -11.68
C VAL A 115 6.85 4.04 -10.72
N LEU A 116 5.68 4.67 -10.63
CA LEU A 116 4.61 4.23 -9.72
C LEU A 116 4.21 2.77 -9.97
N LEU A 117 3.94 2.42 -11.23
CA LEU A 117 3.52 1.07 -11.59
C LEU A 117 4.57 0.01 -11.20
N ALA A 118 5.85 0.29 -11.45
CA ALA A 118 6.94 -0.59 -11.07
C ALA A 118 7.00 -0.78 -9.54
N SER A 119 6.83 0.31 -8.79
CA SER A 119 6.82 0.28 -7.32
C SER A 119 5.63 -0.53 -6.77
N VAL A 120 4.43 -0.34 -7.33
CA VAL A 120 3.25 -1.13 -6.94
C VAL A 120 3.45 -2.60 -7.26
N ASN A 121 3.96 -2.94 -8.44
CA ASN A 121 4.27 -4.33 -8.80
C ASN A 121 5.30 -4.95 -7.83
N SER A 122 6.36 -4.22 -7.45
CA SER A 122 7.31 -4.72 -6.45
C SER A 122 6.65 -5.05 -5.11
N ILE A 123 5.64 -4.27 -4.68
CA ILE A 123 4.88 -4.53 -3.45
C ILE A 123 4.05 -5.81 -3.59
N LEU A 124 3.32 -5.96 -4.69
CA LEU A 124 2.46 -7.13 -4.92
C LEU A 124 3.27 -8.41 -5.02
N THR A 125 4.36 -8.39 -5.80
CA THR A 125 5.26 -9.54 -5.96
C THR A 125 5.85 -9.95 -4.61
N ALA A 126 6.29 -8.98 -3.79
CA ALA A 126 6.86 -9.29 -2.49
C ALA A 126 5.84 -9.93 -1.52
N LEU A 127 4.55 -9.64 -1.66
CA LEU A 127 3.49 -10.14 -0.79
C LEU A 127 2.72 -11.33 -1.36
N ASN A 128 3.18 -11.87 -2.50
CA ASN A 128 2.52 -12.91 -3.28
C ASN A 128 1.03 -12.57 -3.48
N LEU A 129 0.77 -11.37 -3.97
CA LEU A 129 -0.55 -10.88 -4.35
C LEU A 129 -0.72 -10.96 -5.88
N PRO A 130 -1.90 -11.34 -6.38
CA PRO A 130 -2.18 -11.42 -7.81
C PRO A 130 -2.21 -10.04 -8.49
#